data_AF-A0A2D6I2P3-F1
#
_entry.id   AF-A0A2D6I2P3-F1
#
_cell.length_a   1.000
_cell.length_b   1.000
_cell.length_c   1.000
_cell.angle_alpha   90.00
_cell.angle_beta   90.00
_cell.angle_gamma   90.00
#
_symmetry.space_group_name_H-M   'P 1'
#
loop_
_entity.id
_entity.type
_entity.pdbx_description
1 polymer ?
#
loop_
_entity_poly.entity_id
_entity_poly.type
_entity_poly.pdbx_seq_one_letter_code
_entity_poly.pdbx_strand_id
1 'polypeptide(L)' 'MSDSPRLQAIDQSLFDRVAAVARRKPRRRMNHNLHQESDLVQRFLNVLQPGTYVRPHRHVREQSGTGFECFLVLQGAI' A
#
# COMPACT_ATOMS: atom_id res chain seq x y z
N MET A 1 21.30 -19.43 -15.59
CA MET A 1 20.22 -19.91 -14.69
C MET A 1 19.17 -18.82 -14.68
N SER A 2 17.97 -19.10 -15.19
CA SER A 2 16.90 -18.10 -15.29
C SER A 2 16.44 -17.74 -13.88
N ASP A 3 16.68 -16.50 -13.46
CA ASP A 3 16.21 -15.98 -12.18
C ASP A 3 14.68 -15.93 -12.24
N SER A 4 14.01 -16.86 -11.56
CA SER A 4 12.55 -16.87 -11.51
C SER A 4 12.09 -15.67 -10.69
N PRO A 5 11.03 -14.96 -11.10
CA PRO A 5 10.56 -13.79 -10.36
C PRO A 5 10.21 -14.19 -8.93
N ARG A 6 10.75 -13.46 -7.96
CA ARG A 6 10.42 -13.67 -6.55
C ARG A 6 8.96 -13.27 -6.31
N LEU A 7 8.08 -14.25 -6.24
CA LEU A 7 6.67 -14.04 -5.92
C LEU A 7 6.50 -13.92 -4.40
N GLN A 8 5.75 -12.92 -3.97
CA GLN A 8 5.30 -12.80 -2.59
C GLN A 8 3.78 -12.91 -2.56
N ALA A 9 3.26 -13.91 -1.83
CA ALA A 9 1.84 -14.05 -1.61
C ALA A 9 1.29 -12.93 -0.72
N ILE A 10 0.12 -12.41 -1.08
CA ILE A 10 -0.68 -11.53 -0.22
C ILE A 10 -1.77 -12.42 0.39
N ASP A 11 -1.50 -12.93 1.59
CA ASP A 11 -2.37 -13.88 2.30
C ASP A 11 -2.96 -13.27 3.59
N GLN A 12 -3.86 -14.03 4.23
CA GLN A 12 -4.52 -13.59 5.46
C GLN A 12 -3.53 -13.33 6.60
N SER A 13 -2.44 -14.10 6.69
CA SER A 13 -1.42 -13.91 7.72
C SER A 13 -0.71 -12.57 7.59
N LEU A 14 -0.46 -12.12 6.36
CA LEU A 14 0.09 -10.80 6.07
C LEU A 14 -0.91 -9.70 6.45
N PHE A 15 -2.18 -9.85 6.05
CA PHE A 15 -3.23 -8.90 6.41
C PHE A 15 -3.35 -8.73 7.93
N ASP A 16 -3.44 -9.84 8.67
CA ASP A 16 -3.65 -9.81 10.12
C ASP A 16 -2.48 -9.14 10.86
N ARG A 17 -1.25 -9.45 10.44
CA ARG A 17 -0.03 -8.87 11.02
C ARG A 17 0.03 -7.37 10.80
N VAL A 18 -0.19 -6.90 9.57
CA VAL A 18 -0.13 -5.48 9.24
C VAL A 18 -1.30 -4.73 9.91
N ALA A 19 -2.50 -5.32 9.94
CA ALA A 19 -3.66 -4.77 10.64
C ALA A 19 -3.42 -4.64 12.16
N ALA A 20 -2.78 -5.62 12.78
CA ALA A 20 -2.43 -5.56 14.21
C ALA A 20 -1.45 -4.41 14.52
N VAL A 21 -0.53 -4.09 13.61
CA VAL A 21 0.34 -2.91 13.75
C VAL A 21 -0.45 -1.62 13.52
N ALA A 22 -1.26 -1.56 12.46
CA ALA A 22 -2.07 -0.40 12.13
C ALA A 22 -2.98 0.03 13.29
N ARG A 23 -3.65 -0.92 13.98
CA ARG A 23 -4.51 -0.66 15.15
C ARG A 23 -3.82 0.08 16.28
N ARG A 24 -2.52 -0.15 16.47
CA ARG A 24 -1.72 0.43 17.55
C ARG A 24 -1.11 1.78 17.20
N LYS A 25 -1.15 2.20 15.93
CA LYS A 25 -0.60 3.48 15.48
C LYS A 25 -1.62 4.60 15.72
N PRO A 26 -1.19 5.81 16.12
CA PRO A 26 -2.09 6.96 16.27
C PRO A 26 -2.91 7.26 15.00
N ARG A 27 -2.27 7.12 13.83
CA ARG A 27 -2.91 7.31 12.51
C ARG A 27 -3.77 6.13 12.03
N ARG A 28 -3.84 5.04 12.79
CA ARG A 28 -4.66 3.85 12.51
C ARG A 28 -4.39 3.17 11.16
N ARG A 29 -3.22 3.38 10.57
CA ARG A 29 -2.81 2.80 9.29
C ARG A 29 -1.36 2.33 9.26
N MET A 30 -1.07 1.38 8.38
CA MET A 30 0.28 0.89 8.12
C MET A 30 0.46 0.50 6.64
N ASN A 31 1.60 0.89 6.06
CA ASN A 31 2.01 0.42 4.74
C ASN A 31 2.95 -0.78 4.90
N HIS A 32 2.73 -1.83 4.11
CA HIS A 32 3.72 -2.88 3.87
C HIS A 32 4.23 -2.74 2.44
N ASN A 33 5.46 -2.24 2.28
CA ASN A 33 6.04 -1.92 0.98
C ASN A 33 6.44 -3.19 0.22
N LEU A 34 6.13 -3.20 -1.08
CA LEU A 34 6.46 -4.24 -2.07
C LEU A 34 7.34 -3.67 -3.20
N HIS A 35 8.00 -2.54 -2.93
CA HIS A 35 8.87 -1.81 -3.83
C HIS A 35 10.17 -1.46 -3.10
N GLN A 36 11.21 -1.18 -3.86
CA GLN A 36 12.40 -0.49 -3.36
C GLN A 36 12.25 1.02 -3.56
N GLU A 37 13.00 1.82 -2.82
CA GLU A 37 12.95 3.28 -2.93
C GLU A 37 13.29 3.77 -4.35
N SER A 38 14.19 3.07 -5.02
CA SER A 38 14.59 3.34 -6.41
C SER A 38 13.54 2.93 -7.46
N ASP A 39 12.49 2.19 -7.09
CA ASP A 39 11.49 1.73 -8.05
C ASP A 39 10.67 2.92 -8.59
N LEU A 40 10.49 2.95 -9.91
CA LEU A 40 9.67 3.97 -10.58
C LEU A 40 8.21 3.99 -10.10
N VAL A 41 7.68 2.84 -9.64
CA VAL A 41 6.31 2.70 -9.16
C VAL A 41 6.30 2.12 -7.75
N GLN A 42 5.67 2.86 -6.84
CA GLN A 42 5.56 2.50 -5.43
C GLN A 42 4.37 1.55 -5.25
N ARG A 43 4.64 0.27 -4.98
CA ARG A 43 3.64 -0.78 -4.75
C ARG A 43 3.61 -1.17 -3.29
N PHE A 44 2.46 -1.14 -2.63
CA PHE A 44 2.38 -1.50 -1.21
C PHE A 44 0.98 -1.95 -0.83
N LEU A 45 0.91 -2.79 0.21
CA LEU A 45 -0.34 -3.06 0.91
C LEU A 45 -0.57 -1.94 1.92
N ASN A 46 -1.66 -1.20 1.78
CA ASN A 46 -2.06 -0.15 2.72
C ASN A 46 -3.22 -0.66 3.58
N VAL A 47 -2.97 -0.90 4.87
CA VAL A 47 -4.03 -1.32 5.80
C VAL A 47 -4.52 -0.12 6.58
N LEU A 48 -5.80 0.19 6.41
CA LEU A 48 -6.52 1.25 7.10
C LEU A 48 -7.45 0.61 8.13
N GLN A 49 -7.45 1.07 9.38
CA GLN A 49 -8.43 0.65 10.39
C GLN A 49 -9.58 1.66 10.47
N PRO A 50 -10.77 1.26 10.95
CA PRO A 50 -11.90 2.18 11.13
C PRO A 50 -11.51 3.47 11.88
N GLY A 51 -11.96 4.61 11.34
CA GLY A 51 -11.60 5.95 11.82
C GLY A 51 -10.26 6.47 11.30
N THR A 52 -9.59 5.77 10.37
CA THR A 52 -8.43 6.33 9.68
C THR A 52 -8.86 7.50 8.81
N TYR A 53 -8.20 8.65 8.99
CA TYR A 53 -8.34 9.78 8.09
C TYR A 53 -7.28 9.71 6.97
N VAL A 54 -7.74 9.73 5.72
CA VAL A 54 -6.90 9.93 4.55
C VAL A 54 -7.16 11.34 4.03
N ARG A 55 -6.16 12.22 4.14
CA ARG A 55 -6.29 13.61 3.72
C ARG A 55 -6.48 13.65 2.19
N PRO A 56 -7.50 14.38 1.69
CA PRO A 56 -7.61 14.69 0.27
C PRO A 56 -6.33 15.38 -0.21
N HIS A 57 -5.79 14.93 -1.33
CA HIS A 57 -4.58 15.48 -1.93
C HIS A 57 -4.67 15.43 -3.45
N ARG A 58 -3.80 16.20 -4.09
CA ARG A 58 -3.70 16.30 -5.54
C ARG A 58 -2.25 16.09 -5.95
N HIS A 59 -2.05 15.28 -6.98
CA HIS A 59 -0.75 15.11 -7.62
C HIS A 59 -0.57 16.22 -8.66
N VAL A 60 0.25 17.22 -8.33
CA VAL A 60 0.70 18.24 -9.28
C VAL A 60 2.01 17.73 -9.87
N ARG A 61 2.07 17.57 -11.19
CA ARG A 61 3.23 17.05 -11.92
C ARG A 61 3.49 17.89 -13.17
N GLU A 62 4.76 17.98 -13.54
CA GLU A 62 5.22 18.77 -14.69
C GLU A 62 4.80 18.12 -16.02
N GLN A 63 4.96 16.80 -16.14
CA GLN A 63 4.54 16.06 -17.32
C GLN A 63 3.17 15.40 -17.12
N SER A 64 2.25 15.65 -18.06
CA SER A 64 0.97 14.95 -18.13
C SER A 64 1.15 13.43 -18.19
N GLY A 65 0.33 12.69 -17.44
CA GLY A 65 0.40 11.22 -17.37
C GLY A 65 1.44 10.67 -16.38
N THR A 66 2.22 11.53 -15.72
CA THR A 66 3.08 11.12 -14.60
C THR A 66 2.34 11.21 -13.26
N GLY A 67 2.65 10.31 -12.32
CA GLY A 67 2.06 10.33 -10.98
C GLY A 67 0.63 9.78 -10.89
N PHE A 68 0.36 8.65 -11.56
CA PHE A 68 -0.88 7.92 -11.35
C PHE A 68 -0.92 7.28 -9.95
N GLU A 69 -2.13 7.10 -9.42
CA GLU A 69 -2.40 6.23 -8.28
C GLU A 69 -3.54 5.29 -8.64
N CYS A 70 -3.45 4.05 -8.18
CA CYS A 70 -4.49 3.03 -8.36
C CYS A 70 -4.71 2.31 -7.03
N PHE A 71 -5.96 2.19 -6.62
CA PHE A 71 -6.36 1.49 -5.41
C PHE A 71 -7.21 0.28 -5.78
N LEU A 72 -6.88 -0.86 -5.20
CA LEU A 72 -7.69 -2.07 -5.26
C LEU A 72 -8.05 -2.47 -3.83
N VAL A 73 -9.35 -2.61 -3.56
CA VAL A 73 -9.83 -3.10 -2.27
C VAL A 73 -9.74 -4.63 -2.29
N LEU A 74 -8.79 -5.17 -1.54
CA LEU A 74 -8.59 -6.63 -1.43
C LEU A 74 -9.45 -7.25 -0.31
N GLN A 75 -9.77 -6.48 0.72
CA GLN A 75 -10.60 -6.91 1.85
C GLN A 75 -11.29 -5.72 2.50
N GLY A 76 -12.57 -5.86 2.85
CA GLY A 76 -13.37 -4.80 3.46
C GLY A 76 -13.99 -3.85 2.43
N ALA A 77 -14.13 -2.58 2.80
CA ALA A 77 -14.73 -1.53 1.98
C ALA A 77 -14.08 -0.17 2.29
N ILE A 78 -14.21 0.78 1.35
CA ILE A 78 -13.76 2.18 1.45
C ILE A 78 -14.97 3.09 1.22
#